data_AF-A0A382Y795-F1
#
_entry.id   AF-A0A382Y795-F1
#
_cell.length_a   1.000
_cell.length_b   1.000
_cell.length_c   1.000
_cell.angle_alpha   90.00
_cell.angle_beta   90.00
_cell.angle_gamma   90.00
#
_symmetry.space_group_name_H-M   'P 1'
#
loop_
_entity.id
_entity.type
_entity.pdbx_description
1 polymer ?
#
loop_
_entity_poly.entity_id
_entity_poly.type
_entity_poly.pdbx_seq_one_letter_code
_entity_poly.pdbx_strand_id
1 'polypeptide(L)'
;MYHGPEILAELESRIIEKHDELEAWFAEQRAKLTMPIYGSVDIRDAHWKVAVVDANQFPAGFNNLSEGDIGTHLREAIGDLRHIHIWPESHSRNPAYAENIKSLSSILENEGYAVTQGILEIEAGKP
;
A
#
# COMPACT_ATOMS: atom_id res chain seq x y z
N MET A 1 5.73 33.55 -8.12
CA MET A 1 5.56 32.09 -7.97
C MET A 1 5.03 31.57 -9.31
N TYR A 2 5.54 30.45 -9.84
CA TYR A 2 5.06 29.92 -11.12
C TYR A 2 3.73 29.21 -10.91
N HIS A 3 2.68 29.61 -11.64
CA HIS A 3 1.33 29.09 -11.47
C HIS A 3 0.98 27.95 -12.45
N GLY A 4 1.85 27.69 -13.43
CA GLY A 4 1.63 26.63 -14.42
C GLY A 4 0.42 26.87 -15.35
N PRO A 5 0.17 25.95 -16.28
CA PRO A 5 -0.99 25.99 -17.16
C PRO A 5 -2.25 25.42 -16.47
N GLU A 6 -3.45 25.84 -16.88
CA GLU A 6 -4.74 25.35 -16.33
C GLU A 6 -5.14 23.94 -16.82
N ILE A 7 -4.17 23.09 -17.13
CA ILE A 7 -4.40 21.74 -17.65
C ILE A 7 -5.13 20.87 -16.62
N LEU A 8 -4.82 21.03 -15.33
CA LEU A 8 -5.38 20.18 -14.28
C LEU A 8 -6.90 20.36 -14.17
N ALA A 9 -7.41 21.59 -14.21
CA ALA A 9 -8.85 21.86 -14.10
C ALA A 9 -9.65 21.27 -15.28
N GLU A 10 -9.10 21.34 -16.50
CA GLU A 10 -9.70 20.71 -17.69
C GLU A 10 -9.68 19.18 -17.55
N LEU A 11 -8.55 18.60 -17.13
CA LEU A 11 -8.41 17.16 -16.97
C LEU A 11 -9.29 16.62 -15.84
N GLU A 12 -9.42 17.34 -14.73
CA GLU A 12 -10.23 16.92 -13.58
C GLU A 12 -11.70 16.73 -13.99
N SER A 13 -12.28 17.74 -14.66
CA SER A 13 -13.66 17.66 -15.16
C SER A 13 -13.84 16.46 -16.10
N ARG A 14 -12.89 16.26 -17.01
CA ARG A 14 -12.92 15.14 -17.97
C ARG A 14 -12.74 13.79 -17.30
N ILE A 15 -11.91 13.67 -16.26
CA ILE A 15 -11.72 12.43 -15.49
C ILE A 15 -13.03 12.07 -14.78
N ILE A 16 -13.69 13.05 -14.16
CA ILE A 16 -14.98 12.85 -13.48
C ILE A 16 -16.06 12.42 -14.49
N GLU A 17 -16.17 13.10 -15.63
CA GLU A 17 -17.12 12.75 -16.70
C GLU A 17 -16.88 11.34 -17.26
N LYS A 18 -15.64 10.85 -17.20
CA LYS A 18 -15.21 9.55 -17.74
C LYS A 18 -15.03 8.47 -16.67
N HIS A 19 -15.52 8.69 -15.45
CA HIS A 19 -15.36 7.79 -14.32
C HIS A 19 -15.68 6.33 -14.65
N ASP A 20 -16.90 6.05 -15.13
CA ASP A 20 -17.35 4.68 -15.40
C ASP A 20 -16.56 4.01 -16.54
N GLU A 21 -16.16 4.79 -17.55
CA GLU A 21 -15.30 4.31 -18.64
C GLU A 21 -13.90 3.97 -18.11
N LEU A 22 -13.34 4.78 -17.20
CA LEU A 22 -12.05 4.56 -16.57
C LEU A 22 -12.09 3.34 -15.65
N GLU A 23 -13.13 3.17 -14.84
CA GLU A 23 -13.29 1.99 -13.97
C GLU A 23 -13.32 0.70 -14.79
N ALA A 24 -14.14 0.65 -15.84
CA ALA A 24 -14.22 -0.50 -16.74
C ALA A 24 -12.87 -0.78 -17.42
N TRP A 25 -12.19 0.26 -17.89
CA TRP A 25 -10.88 0.13 -18.50
C TRP A 25 -9.82 -0.37 -17.51
N PHE A 26 -9.78 0.17 -16.28
CA PHE A 26 -8.85 -0.27 -15.24
C PHE A 26 -9.11 -1.73 -14.84
N ALA A 27 -10.37 -2.15 -14.71
CA ALA A 27 -10.69 -3.55 -14.44
C ALA A 27 -10.16 -4.47 -15.56
N GLU A 28 -10.36 -4.09 -16.82
CA GLU A 28 -9.86 -4.84 -17.98
C GLU A 28 -8.33 -4.91 -18.01
N GLN A 29 -7.62 -3.81 -17.74
CA GLN A 29 -6.16 -3.79 -17.72
C GLN A 29 -5.59 -4.58 -16.53
N ARG A 30 -6.18 -4.45 -15.34
CA ARG A 30 -5.76 -5.19 -14.14
C ARG A 30 -5.94 -6.68 -14.32
N ALA A 31 -7.01 -7.13 -14.97
CA ALA A 31 -7.23 -8.56 -15.26
C ALA A 31 -6.15 -9.18 -16.16
N LYS A 32 -5.37 -8.37 -16.89
CA LYS A 32 -4.26 -8.82 -17.74
C LYS A 32 -2.92 -8.90 -17.00
N LEU A 33 -2.86 -8.44 -15.75
CA LEU A 33 -1.63 -8.33 -14.96
C LEU A 33 -1.75 -9.13 -13.67
N THR A 34 -0.63 -9.67 -13.20
CA THR A 34 -0.55 -10.19 -11.83
C THR A 34 -0.34 -9.01 -10.90
N MET A 35 -1.35 -8.70 -10.09
CA MET A 35 -1.27 -7.60 -9.13
C MET A 35 -0.43 -8.01 -7.91
N PRO A 36 0.41 -7.10 -7.38
CA PRO A 36 1.05 -7.33 -6.08
C PRO A 36 0.00 -7.35 -4.97
N ILE A 37 0.34 -7.97 -3.84
CA ILE A 37 -0.54 -8.05 -2.66
C ILE A 37 -0.87 -6.64 -2.14
N TYR A 38 0.14 -5.76 -2.11
CA TYR A 38 -0.02 -4.35 -1.75
C TYR A 38 1.12 -3.51 -2.36
N GLY A 39 1.01 -2.19 -2.23
CA GLY A 39 2.06 -1.21 -2.50
C GLY A 39 1.60 0.19 -2.11
N SER A 40 2.52 1.15 -2.04
CA SER A 40 2.19 2.57 -1.91
C SER A 40 2.72 3.37 -3.08
N VAL A 41 2.08 4.51 -3.36
CA VAL A 41 2.54 5.49 -4.34
C VAL A 41 2.53 6.87 -3.71
N ASP A 42 3.58 7.63 -3.93
CA ASP A 42 3.64 9.03 -3.51
C ASP A 42 3.13 9.90 -4.66
N ILE A 43 2.12 10.71 -4.38
CA ILE A 43 1.53 11.66 -5.34
C ILE A 43 1.94 13.07 -4.93
N ARG A 44 2.33 13.89 -5.91
CA ARG A 44 2.53 15.34 -5.72
C ARG A 44 1.55 16.11 -6.58
N ASP A 45 0.88 17.06 -5.94
CA ASP A 45 0.01 18.04 -6.58
C ASP A 45 0.69 19.42 -6.58
N ALA A 46 0.91 19.98 -7.77
CA ALA A 46 1.43 21.32 -7.98
C ALA A 46 0.35 22.33 -8.40
N HIS A 47 -0.94 21.97 -8.31
CA HIS A 47 -2.15 22.67 -8.78
C HIS A 47 -2.30 22.80 -10.31
N TRP A 48 -1.24 22.59 -11.08
CA TRP A 48 -1.27 22.53 -12.54
C TRP A 48 -0.84 21.17 -13.09
N LYS A 49 -0.36 20.27 -12.21
CA LYS A 49 0.06 18.90 -12.52
C LYS A 49 -0.03 18.04 -11.27
N VAL A 50 -0.64 16.87 -11.42
CA VAL A 50 -0.62 15.79 -10.44
C VAL A 50 0.20 14.65 -11.03
N ALA A 51 1.15 14.11 -10.28
CA ALA A 51 1.99 13.01 -10.74
C ALA A 51 2.40 12.07 -9.60
N VAL A 52 2.53 10.80 -9.94
CA VAL A 52 3.24 9.82 -9.10
C VAL A 52 4.72 10.13 -9.18
N VAL A 53 5.37 10.23 -8.02
CA VAL A 53 6.80 10.52 -7.89
C VAL A 53 7.61 9.37 -7.30
N ASP A 54 6.95 8.46 -6.59
CA ASP A 54 7.55 7.24 -6.06
C ASP A 54 6.52 6.11 -6.03
N ALA A 55 7.00 4.88 -6.16
CA ALA A 55 6.21 3.66 -5.99
C ALA A 55 7.00 2.66 -5.16
N ASN A 56 6.44 2.24 -4.03
CA ASN A 56 7.10 1.35 -3.08
C ASN A 56 6.30 0.04 -2.93
N GLN A 57 6.95 -1.08 -3.24
CA GLN A 57 6.37 -2.41 -3.12
C GLN A 57 6.34 -2.93 -1.67
N PHE A 58 7.15 -2.35 -0.77
CA PHE A 58 7.26 -2.70 0.64
C PHE A 58 7.08 -1.46 1.53
N PRO A 59 5.88 -0.84 1.53
CA PRO A 59 5.61 0.33 2.33
C PRO A 59 5.75 0.06 3.84
N ALA A 60 6.20 1.09 4.55
CA ALA A 60 6.41 1.08 6.00
C ALA A 60 5.53 2.12 6.71
N GLY A 61 4.25 2.22 6.32
CA GLY A 61 3.32 3.24 6.83
C GLY A 61 1.94 2.72 7.23
N PHE A 62 1.78 1.41 7.49
CA PHE A 62 0.49 0.84 7.90
C PHE A 62 -0.04 1.43 9.21
N ASN A 63 0.84 1.90 10.08
CA ASN A 63 0.49 2.60 11.33
C ASN A 63 -0.05 4.02 11.11
N ASN A 64 0.03 4.56 9.89
CA ASN A 64 -0.50 5.88 9.53
C ASN A 64 -1.88 5.80 8.85
N LEU A 65 -2.40 4.59 8.61
CA LEU A 65 -3.70 4.41 8.00
C LEU A 65 -4.80 4.76 9.01
N SER A 66 -5.82 5.47 8.53
CA SER A 66 -7.09 5.61 9.25
C SER A 66 -7.92 4.33 9.13
N GLU A 67 -9.07 4.28 9.79
CA GLU A 67 -10.07 3.23 9.53
C GLU A 67 -10.38 3.14 8.03
N GLY A 68 -10.51 1.92 7.53
CA GLY A 68 -10.66 1.62 6.10
C GLY A 68 -10.81 0.13 5.85
N ASP A 69 -10.83 -0.24 4.58
CA ASP A 69 -11.09 -1.60 4.08
C ASP A 69 -9.81 -2.36 3.65
N ILE A 70 -8.63 -1.85 4.02
CA ILE A 70 -7.35 -2.44 3.62
C ILE A 70 -7.23 -3.92 4.03
N GLY A 71 -7.79 -4.31 5.18
CA GLY A 71 -7.85 -5.70 5.62
C GLY A 71 -8.56 -6.59 4.59
N THR A 72 -9.78 -6.22 4.19
CA THR A 72 -10.56 -6.92 3.17
C THR A 72 -9.78 -7.04 1.85
N HIS A 73 -9.13 -5.97 1.38
CA HIS A 73 -8.33 -6.02 0.15
C HIS A 73 -7.13 -6.97 0.26
N LEU A 74 -6.47 -7.01 1.42
CA LEU A 74 -5.40 -7.99 1.69
C LEU A 74 -5.97 -9.41 1.73
N ARG A 75 -7.14 -9.62 2.32
CA ARG A 75 -7.83 -10.92 2.33
C ARG A 75 -8.09 -11.40 0.91
N GLU A 76 -8.62 -10.54 0.05
CA GLU A 76 -8.91 -10.86 -1.36
C GLU A 76 -7.64 -11.17 -2.15
N ALA A 77 -6.56 -10.40 -1.94
CA ALA A 77 -5.30 -10.59 -2.64
C ALA A 77 -4.53 -11.84 -2.19
N ILE A 78 -4.59 -12.18 -0.89
CA ILE A 78 -3.84 -13.31 -0.30
C ILE A 78 -4.62 -14.63 -0.44
N GLY A 79 -5.93 -14.61 -0.28
CA GLY A 79 -6.79 -15.79 -0.35
C GLY A 79 -6.79 -16.64 0.93
N ASP A 80 -7.25 -17.88 0.83
CA ASP A 80 -7.47 -18.74 2.01
C ASP A 80 -6.18 -19.41 2.52
N LEU A 81 -5.37 -18.65 3.24
CA LEU A 81 -4.19 -19.13 3.95
C LEU A 81 -4.45 -19.23 5.46
N ARG A 82 -3.77 -20.17 6.12
CA ARG A 82 -3.86 -20.33 7.58
C ARG A 82 -2.89 -19.43 8.33
N HIS A 83 -1.73 -19.15 7.75
CA HIS A 83 -0.63 -18.51 8.45
C HIS A 83 0.20 -17.63 7.53
N ILE A 84 0.52 -16.42 7.99
CA ILE A 84 1.37 -15.45 7.29
C ILE A 84 2.59 -15.17 8.18
N HIS A 85 3.78 -15.34 7.61
CA HIS A 85 5.02 -14.95 8.26
C HIS A 85 5.52 -13.64 7.66
N ILE A 86 5.59 -12.57 8.46
CA ILE A 86 6.14 -11.28 8.05
C ILE A 86 7.65 -11.34 8.24
N TRP A 87 8.39 -11.09 7.16
CA TRP A 87 9.84 -10.93 7.18
C TRP A 87 10.18 -9.43 7.19
N PRO A 88 10.46 -8.83 8.36
CA PRO A 88 10.72 -7.40 8.45
C PRO A 88 12.11 -7.05 7.90
N GLU A 89 12.35 -5.77 7.65
CA GLU A 89 13.67 -5.23 7.33
C GLU A 89 14.58 -5.23 8.58
N SER A 90 15.91 -5.21 8.40
CA SER A 90 16.90 -5.18 9.49
C SER A 90 17.00 -3.81 10.18
N HIS A 91 15.86 -3.30 10.66
CA HIS A 91 15.70 -1.98 11.27
C HIS A 91 15.13 -2.07 12.71
N SER A 92 15.69 -2.98 13.51
CA SER A 92 15.24 -3.31 14.87
C SER A 92 15.18 -2.13 15.85
N ARG A 93 15.82 -0.99 15.53
CA ARG A 93 15.90 0.18 16.42
C ARG A 93 14.99 1.34 16.04
N ASN A 94 14.19 1.24 14.96
CA ASN A 94 13.25 2.29 14.59
C ASN A 94 11.86 2.02 15.20
N PRO A 95 11.40 2.77 16.23
CA PRO A 95 10.11 2.53 16.86
C PRO A 95 8.93 2.68 15.90
N ALA A 96 9.02 3.62 14.94
CA ALA A 96 7.96 3.81 13.95
C ALA A 96 7.82 2.59 13.03
N TYR A 97 8.95 1.94 12.69
CA TYR A 97 8.93 0.71 11.90
C TYR A 97 8.34 -0.47 12.69
N ALA A 98 8.65 -0.57 13.98
CA ALA A 98 8.05 -1.57 14.86
C ALA A 98 6.52 -1.42 14.93
N GLU A 99 6.02 -0.18 15.07
CA GLU A 99 4.58 0.09 15.02
C GLU A 99 3.98 -0.22 13.65
N ASN A 100 4.67 0.08 12.55
CA ASN A 100 4.24 -0.34 11.21
C ASN A 100 4.02 -1.86 11.11
N ILE A 101 4.99 -2.66 11.57
CA ILE A 101 4.90 -4.14 11.54
C ILE A 101 3.77 -4.65 12.43
N LYS A 102 3.60 -4.03 13.61
CA LYS A 102 2.50 -4.34 14.52
C LYS A 102 1.14 -4.02 13.89
N SER A 103 0.98 -2.85 13.29
CA SER A 103 -0.26 -2.47 12.58
C SER A 103 -0.58 -3.43 11.45
N LEU A 104 0.39 -3.79 10.61
CA LEU A 104 0.18 -4.78 9.55
C LEU A 104 -0.22 -6.15 10.10
N SER A 105 0.42 -6.59 11.20
CA SER A 105 0.08 -7.85 11.87
C SER A 105 -1.37 -7.83 12.35
N SER A 106 -1.79 -6.77 13.05
CA SER A 106 -3.16 -6.63 13.54
C SER A 106 -4.19 -6.61 12.41
N ILE A 107 -3.90 -5.91 11.30
CA ILE A 107 -4.79 -5.88 10.13
C ILE A 107 -5.01 -7.30 9.59
N LEU A 108 -3.93 -8.08 9.41
CA LEU A 108 -4.02 -9.45 8.90
C LEU A 108 -4.69 -10.41 9.90
N GLU A 109 -4.42 -10.25 11.19
CA GLU A 109 -5.06 -11.06 12.25
C GLU A 109 -6.57 -10.81 12.32
N ASN A 110 -7.02 -9.57 12.13
CA ASN A 110 -8.44 -9.22 12.06
C ASN A 110 -9.15 -9.89 10.87
N GLU A 111 -8.43 -10.18 9.79
CA GLU A 111 -8.91 -10.95 8.64
C GLU A 111 -8.85 -12.48 8.85
N GLY A 112 -8.51 -12.92 10.06
CA GLY A 112 -8.53 -14.32 10.47
C GLY A 112 -7.24 -15.10 10.17
N TYR A 113 -6.14 -14.43 9.83
CA TYR A 113 -4.85 -15.08 9.64
C TYR A 113 -4.12 -15.26 10.98
N ALA A 114 -3.41 -16.37 11.15
CA ALA A 114 -2.36 -16.44 12.16
C ALA A 114 -1.12 -15.71 11.64
N VAL A 115 -0.55 -14.77 12.40
CA VAL A 115 0.60 -13.98 11.96
C VAL A 115 1.81 -14.21 12.86
N THR A 116 2.99 -14.36 12.26
CA THR A 116 4.28 -14.37 12.98
C THR A 116 5.23 -13.36 12.35
N GLN A 117 6.22 -12.90 13.13
CA GLN A 117 7.21 -11.92 12.70
C GLN A 117 8.60 -12.54 12.78
N GLY A 118 9.41 -12.38 11.73
CA GLY A 118 10.81 -12.78 11.72
C GLY A 118 11.68 -11.85 12.58
N ILE A 119 12.70 -12.40 13.22
CA ILE A 119 13.72 -11.62 13.94
C ILE A 119 15.02 -11.75 13.14
N LEU A 120 15.58 -10.62 12.70
CA LEU A 120 16.82 -10.58 11.93
C LEU A 120 18.08 -10.41 12.77
N GLU A 121 17.95 -10.07 14.06
CA GLU A 121 19.09 -9.98 14.97
C GLU A 121 19.54 -11.39 15.37
N ILE A 122 20.54 -11.91 14.65
CA ILE A 122 21.30 -13.08 15.09
C ILE A 122 22.36 -12.60 16.08
N GLU A 123 22.12 -12.78 17.38
CA GLU A 123 23.23 -12.76 18.33
C GLU A 123 24.07 -14.02 18.10
N ALA A 124 25.34 -13.86 17.72
CA ALA A 124 26.24 -14.99 17.55
C ALA A 124 26.25 -15.86 18.83
N GLY A 125 25.78 -17.10 18.72
CA GLY A 125 25.76 -18.06 19.83
C GLY A 125 24.44 -18.17 20.61
N LYS A 126 23.34 -17.53 20.17
CA LYS A 126 21.99 -17.87 20.62
C LYS A 126 21.17 -18.42 19.45
N PRO A 127 20.44 -19.54 19.64
CA PRO A 127 19.64 -20.15 18.58
C PRO A 127 18.51 -19.22 18.13
#